data_AF-A0A2K1KLU4-F1
#
_entry.id   AF-A0A2K1KLU4-F1
#
_cell.length_a   1.000
_cell.length_b   1.000
_cell.length_c   1.000
_cell.angle_alpha   90.00
_cell.angle_beta   90.00
_cell.angle_gamma   90.00
#
_symmetry.space_group_name_H-M   'P 1'
#
loop_
_entity.id
_entity.type
_entity.pdbx_description
1 polymer ?
#
loop_
_entity_poly.entity_id
_entity_poly.type
_entity_poly.pdbx_seq_one_letter_code
_entity_poly.pdbx_strand_id
1 'polypeptide(L)'
;MDRPIEGAARSEDGPQTRSSSAARSLNLPVGMSRDALHLDTIARRSWQGLASPMKHGVCTTTSSPTRTSYSDRFIPSRSSSNLTGFALLDRSPSGANISQANDTREEGGAAYSMLLRTELFGQEAGSPATPENRTGISARDPMRSPISPTVSRNLFRFKSDPKPSTGSKARPERPYDISPAGIDSSLAGTPMSPRKAPRKIARSPYKVLDAPALQDDFYLNLVDWSSNNVLAVGLGTCVYLWSASSSKVTKLCDLGPTDSICSVSWTHRGTYLAVGTNLGEVQLWDAAKCRIVRTMGGHRTRVGALAWNSHILSSGSRDRNILQRDVRVPDDFVSKLVGHKSEVCGLKWSYDDRELASGGNDNQLLVWNRQSTQPVVKFSEHGAAVKAIAWSPHQHGLLASGGGTADRCIRFWNTATSTALNCYDTGSQVCNLVWSKNVNEIVSTHGYSQNQIIVWRYPTMSKLTTLTGHTMRVLYLAISPDGQTIVTGAGDETLRFWNVFPSPKSQSVVRDNEVWSLGRTYIR
;
A
#
# COMPACT_ATOMS: atom_id res chain seq x y z
N MET A 1 -40.56 -45.15 46.74
CA MET A 1 -39.19 -45.04 46.19
C MET A 1 -39.17 -45.81 44.88
N ASP A 2 -38.39 -45.32 43.92
CA ASP A 2 -37.95 -46.00 42.67
C ASP A 2 -38.97 -46.43 41.59
N ARG A 3 -38.37 -46.79 40.44
CA ARG A 3 -38.89 -46.99 39.05
C ARG A 3 -38.93 -48.50 38.71
N PRO A 4 -39.00 -49.01 37.44
CA PRO A 4 -39.22 -48.42 36.08
C PRO A 4 -40.36 -49.11 35.27
N ILE A 5 -40.70 -48.71 34.02
CA ILE A 5 -40.29 -49.27 32.68
C ILE A 5 -41.31 -48.69 31.64
N GLU A 6 -41.09 -48.40 30.33
CA GLU A 6 -39.89 -48.41 29.45
C GLU A 6 -39.69 -47.02 28.76
N GLY A 7 -39.75 -46.70 27.44
CA GLY A 7 -40.00 -47.40 26.16
C GLY A 7 -40.09 -46.41 24.96
N ALA A 8 -39.85 -46.81 23.69
CA ALA A 8 -39.86 -45.88 22.53
C ALA A 8 -40.03 -46.51 21.11
N ALA A 9 -40.66 -45.79 20.15
CA ALA A 9 -40.36 -45.82 18.69
C ALA A 9 -41.15 -44.80 17.82
N ARG A 10 -40.54 -44.51 16.65
CA ARG A 10 -40.97 -43.94 15.34
C ARG A 10 -42.39 -44.31 14.83
N SER A 11 -43.05 -43.68 13.82
CA SER A 11 -42.90 -42.43 13.02
C SER A 11 -44.21 -42.23 12.16
N GLU A 12 -44.39 -41.61 10.97
CA GLU A 12 -43.61 -40.97 9.87
C GLU A 12 -44.54 -40.09 8.96
N ASP A 13 -43.97 -39.40 7.94
CA ASP A 13 -44.60 -38.81 6.71
C ASP A 13 -45.68 -37.68 6.73
N GLY A 14 -45.84 -37.02 5.57
CA GLY A 14 -46.84 -35.95 5.25
C GLY A 14 -47.58 -36.22 3.92
N PRO A 15 -47.91 -35.24 3.03
CA PRO A 15 -47.86 -33.77 3.11
C PRO A 15 -49.13 -33.05 2.51
N GLN A 16 -49.04 -31.72 2.23
CA GLN A 16 -49.94 -30.90 1.36
C GLN A 16 -51.39 -30.57 1.88
N THR A 17 -52.13 -29.55 1.39
CA THR A 17 -51.81 -28.14 1.00
C THR A 17 -53.06 -27.22 1.09
N ARG A 18 -52.82 -25.91 1.20
CA ARG A 18 -53.65 -24.75 0.74
C ARG A 18 -54.93 -24.29 1.48
N SER A 19 -54.91 -22.97 1.73
CA SER A 19 -56.01 -21.98 1.69
C SER A 19 -57.24 -22.11 2.60
N SER A 20 -57.35 -21.15 3.53
CA SER A 20 -58.35 -20.07 3.41
C SER A 20 -57.92 -18.83 4.21
N SER A 21 -58.48 -17.66 3.88
CA SER A 21 -58.12 -16.38 4.50
C SER A 21 -59.13 -15.96 5.57
N ALA A 22 -58.65 -15.66 6.78
CA ALA A 22 -59.46 -15.03 7.83
C ALA A 22 -58.65 -13.92 8.52
N ALA A 23 -59.16 -12.69 8.49
CA ALA A 23 -58.58 -11.59 9.25
C ALA A 23 -58.90 -11.77 10.74
N ARG A 24 -57.92 -11.51 11.62
CA ARG A 24 -58.14 -11.36 13.06
C ARG A 24 -57.51 -10.06 13.54
N SER A 25 -58.34 -9.24 14.20
CA SER A 25 -57.94 -8.03 14.90
C SER A 25 -57.06 -8.37 16.10
N LEU A 26 -55.98 -7.59 16.30
CA LEU A 26 -55.22 -7.62 17.54
C LEU A 26 -55.86 -6.67 18.57
N ASN A 27 -55.90 -7.09 19.83
CA ASN A 27 -56.49 -6.33 20.92
C ASN A 27 -55.57 -5.19 21.36
N LEU A 28 -56.14 -4.01 21.60
CA LEU A 28 -55.47 -2.90 22.28
C LEU A 28 -55.91 -2.82 23.75
N PRO A 29 -55.03 -2.44 24.69
CA PRO A 29 -55.40 -2.28 26.10
C PRO A 29 -56.43 -1.16 26.35
N VAL A 30 -57.17 -1.28 27.44
CA VAL A 30 -58.17 -0.30 27.88
C VAL A 30 -57.48 0.93 28.47
N GLY A 31 -57.85 2.15 28.04
CA GLY A 31 -57.45 3.36 28.76
C GLY A 31 -57.24 4.68 28.00
N MET A 32 -57.92 4.95 26.89
CA MET A 32 -57.95 6.33 26.33
C MET A 32 -59.23 6.61 25.52
N SER A 33 -59.73 7.85 25.59
CA SER A 33 -61.03 8.27 25.06
C SER A 33 -60.99 8.73 23.60
N ARG A 34 -62.09 8.49 22.87
CA ARG A 34 -62.36 9.17 21.59
C ARG A 34 -62.91 10.58 21.86
N ASP A 35 -62.34 11.60 21.21
CA ASP A 35 -63.06 12.43 20.22
C ASP A 35 -62.23 13.67 19.82
N ALA A 36 -61.71 13.65 18.58
CA ALA A 36 -61.31 14.83 17.79
C ALA A 36 -61.07 14.38 16.34
N LEU A 37 -61.81 14.95 15.39
CA LEU A 37 -61.75 14.57 13.96
C LEU A 37 -61.28 15.76 13.10
N HIS A 38 -60.19 15.58 12.34
CA HIS A 38 -60.16 15.88 10.90
C HIS A 38 -58.87 15.34 10.26
N LEU A 39 -58.99 14.76 9.06
CA LEU A 39 -57.85 14.48 8.17
C LEU A 39 -58.35 14.45 6.72
N ASP A 40 -58.16 15.56 6.01
CA ASP A 40 -58.61 15.67 4.62
C ASP A 40 -57.73 14.86 3.65
N THR A 41 -58.41 14.14 2.75
CA THR A 41 -57.78 13.31 1.72
C THR A 41 -57.79 14.05 0.38
N ILE A 42 -56.61 14.37 -0.16
CA ILE A 42 -56.48 14.91 -1.52
C ILE A 42 -55.86 13.85 -2.44
N ALA A 43 -56.52 13.61 -3.58
CA ALA A 43 -56.24 12.49 -4.46
C ALA A 43 -55.12 12.76 -5.48
N ARG A 44 -54.58 11.67 -6.04
CA ARG A 44 -53.69 11.68 -7.21
C ARG A 44 -54.38 12.37 -8.40
N ARG A 45 -53.66 13.22 -9.14
CA ARG A 45 -53.92 13.48 -10.56
C ARG A 45 -52.65 13.44 -11.38
N SER A 46 -52.74 12.74 -12.51
CA SER A 46 -51.75 12.70 -13.58
C SER A 46 -51.83 13.95 -14.45
N TRP A 47 -50.70 14.36 -15.03
CA TRP A 47 -50.67 15.29 -16.16
C TRP A 47 -49.82 14.72 -17.29
N GLN A 48 -50.47 14.44 -18.43
CA GLN A 48 -49.82 14.43 -19.73
C GLN A 48 -49.91 15.86 -20.30
N GLY A 49 -48.94 16.25 -21.13
CA GLY A 49 -48.84 17.63 -21.62
C GLY A 49 -49.66 17.93 -22.88
N LEU A 50 -49.68 19.20 -23.26
CA LEU A 50 -50.03 19.70 -24.59
C LEU A 50 -49.21 20.98 -24.87
N ALA A 51 -49.16 21.44 -26.11
CA ALA A 51 -48.10 22.32 -26.62
C ALA A 51 -48.62 23.60 -27.31
N SER A 52 -47.66 24.41 -27.81
CA SER A 52 -47.83 25.53 -28.77
C SER A 52 -48.33 26.87 -28.20
N PRO A 53 -48.15 28.02 -28.89
CA PRO A 53 -47.54 28.20 -30.23
C PRO A 53 -46.33 29.16 -30.30
N MET A 54 -45.70 29.22 -31.48
CA MET A 54 -44.60 30.12 -31.84
C MET A 54 -45.09 31.47 -32.39
N LYS A 55 -44.25 32.51 -32.36
CA LYS A 55 -44.22 33.60 -33.37
C LYS A 55 -42.77 34.00 -33.70
N HIS A 56 -42.56 34.60 -34.87
CA HIS A 56 -41.26 34.73 -35.54
C HIS A 56 -40.50 36.04 -35.27
N GLY A 57 -39.17 36.00 -35.45
CA GLY A 57 -38.27 37.14 -35.69
C GLY A 57 -37.09 36.68 -36.57
N VAL A 58 -36.66 37.50 -37.53
CA VAL A 58 -35.81 37.09 -38.68
C VAL A 58 -34.93 38.28 -39.15
N CYS A 59 -33.68 38.14 -39.62
CA CYS A 59 -32.83 36.96 -39.76
C CYS A 59 -31.62 37.01 -38.77
N THR A 60 -30.33 37.25 -39.08
CA THR A 60 -29.58 37.52 -40.33
C THR A 60 -28.13 37.02 -40.19
N THR A 61 -27.54 36.50 -41.26
CA THR A 61 -26.22 35.82 -41.25
C THR A 61 -25.03 36.72 -41.62
N THR A 62 -23.89 36.53 -40.93
CA THR A 62 -22.53 36.76 -41.45
C THR A 62 -21.61 35.61 -41.02
N SER A 63 -20.53 35.37 -41.76
CA SER A 63 -19.66 34.21 -41.55
C SER A 63 -18.20 34.47 -41.95
N SER A 64 -17.30 33.60 -41.47
CA SER A 64 -15.90 33.46 -41.90
C SER A 64 -14.93 34.61 -41.55
N PRO A 65 -13.59 34.41 -41.60
CA PRO A 65 -12.88 33.22 -42.08
C PRO A 65 -11.96 32.51 -41.05
N THR A 66 -11.67 31.25 -41.34
CA THR A 66 -10.51 30.51 -40.81
C THR A 66 -9.22 31.02 -41.44
N ARG A 67 -8.07 30.83 -40.77
CA ARG A 67 -6.75 31.15 -41.33
C ARG A 67 -5.73 30.05 -41.02
N THR A 68 -5.45 29.21 -42.01
CA THR A 68 -4.26 28.35 -42.05
C THR A 68 -3.03 29.16 -42.47
N SER A 69 -1.84 28.67 -42.11
CA SER A 69 -0.55 29.19 -42.54
C SER A 69 0.45 28.04 -42.65
N TYR A 70 1.47 28.18 -43.50
CA TYR A 70 2.41 27.13 -43.86
C TYR A 70 3.82 27.72 -44.07
N SER A 71 4.85 26.86 -43.99
CA SER A 71 6.28 27.20 -44.06
C SER A 71 6.84 28.00 -42.86
N ASP A 72 8.12 27.90 -42.49
CA ASP A 72 9.25 27.24 -43.15
C ASP A 72 10.33 26.76 -42.14
N ARG A 73 11.21 25.83 -42.56
CA ARG A 73 12.53 25.40 -41.98
C ARG A 73 12.70 25.39 -40.44
N PHE A 74 13.07 24.27 -39.80
CA PHE A 74 14.32 23.53 -40.04
C PHE A 74 14.28 22.13 -39.37
N ILE A 75 14.79 21.08 -40.04
CA ILE A 75 14.90 19.72 -39.50
C ILE A 75 16.32 19.18 -39.80
N PRO A 76 17.10 18.73 -38.80
CA PRO A 76 18.32 17.97 -39.04
C PRO A 76 17.97 16.49 -39.29
N SER A 77 18.29 15.97 -40.48
CA SER A 77 18.21 14.53 -40.78
C SER A 77 19.48 14.02 -41.45
N ARG A 78 20.08 12.98 -40.82
CA ARG A 78 20.88 11.90 -41.42
C ARG A 78 20.51 10.66 -40.60
N SER A 79 20.02 9.55 -41.17
CA SER A 79 20.67 8.65 -42.15
C SER A 79 21.93 8.02 -41.56
N SER A 80 22.10 6.70 -41.49
CA SER A 80 21.25 5.52 -41.78
C SER A 80 21.84 4.33 -40.97
N SER A 81 21.30 3.11 -40.84
CA SER A 81 20.59 2.21 -41.77
C SER A 81 19.75 1.20 -40.95
N ASN A 82 18.51 0.88 -41.33
CA ASN A 82 18.14 -0.26 -42.19
C ASN A 82 18.88 -1.58 -41.89
N LEU A 83 18.18 -2.55 -41.30
CA LEU A 83 17.61 -3.67 -42.09
C LEU A 83 16.46 -4.38 -41.34
N THR A 84 15.64 -5.11 -42.10
CA THR A 84 14.34 -5.66 -41.67
C THR A 84 14.43 -7.08 -41.13
N GLY A 85 13.71 -7.38 -40.05
CA GLY A 85 13.33 -8.73 -39.63
C GLY A 85 11.82 -8.93 -39.74
N PHE A 86 11.36 -9.97 -40.42
CA PHE A 86 9.93 -10.23 -40.63
C PHE A 86 9.24 -10.77 -39.38
N ALA A 87 8.00 -10.36 -39.16
CA ALA A 87 7.05 -11.08 -38.31
C ALA A 87 6.23 -12.05 -39.17
N LEU A 88 6.01 -13.26 -38.66
CA LEU A 88 4.96 -14.16 -39.13
C LEU A 88 4.42 -14.97 -37.94
N LEU A 89 3.09 -15.07 -37.90
CA LEU A 89 2.32 -15.95 -37.02
C LEU A 89 2.47 -17.41 -37.55
N ASP A 90 1.98 -18.48 -36.91
CA ASP A 90 0.80 -18.56 -36.05
C ASP A 90 0.71 -19.89 -35.26
N ARG A 91 -0.32 -19.99 -34.41
CA ARG A 91 -1.14 -21.19 -34.15
C ARG A 91 -0.62 -22.28 -33.19
N SER A 92 -1.20 -22.26 -31.98
CA SER A 92 -1.27 -23.40 -31.05
C SER A 92 -2.30 -24.46 -31.48
N PRO A 93 -2.22 -25.67 -30.90
CA PRO A 93 -3.41 -26.41 -30.45
C PRO A 93 -3.38 -26.73 -28.95
N SER A 94 -4.50 -27.20 -28.39
CA SER A 94 -4.73 -27.47 -26.97
C SER A 94 -5.13 -28.94 -26.71
N GLY A 95 -4.80 -29.51 -25.53
CA GLY A 95 -5.21 -30.89 -25.21
C GLY A 95 -4.68 -31.53 -23.91
N ALA A 96 -5.35 -31.25 -22.78
CA ALA A 96 -5.64 -32.15 -21.64
C ALA A 96 -4.57 -33.06 -20.94
N ASN A 97 -4.50 -32.85 -19.61
CA ASN A 97 -4.60 -33.86 -18.52
C ASN A 97 -3.40 -34.66 -17.92
N ILE A 98 -3.15 -34.31 -16.63
CA ILE A 98 -3.11 -35.20 -15.42
C ILE A 98 -1.76 -35.73 -14.86
N SER A 99 -1.71 -35.72 -13.51
CA SER A 99 -0.86 -36.43 -12.52
C SER A 99 0.59 -36.00 -12.19
N GLN A 100 0.69 -35.33 -11.03
CA GLN A 100 1.54 -35.65 -9.86
C GLN A 100 3.08 -35.77 -9.93
N ALA A 101 3.69 -34.88 -9.13
CA ALA A 101 4.66 -35.17 -8.04
C ALA A 101 6.18 -35.06 -8.26
N ASN A 102 6.75 -34.23 -7.38
CA ASN A 102 8.10 -34.25 -6.77
C ASN A 102 9.37 -34.04 -7.62
N ASP A 103 9.93 -32.85 -7.41
CA ASP A 103 11.27 -32.63 -6.86
C ASP A 103 12.50 -32.96 -7.73
N THR A 104 13.07 -31.91 -8.33
CA THR A 104 14.51 -31.66 -8.22
C THR A 104 14.83 -30.18 -8.42
N ARG A 105 16.01 -29.74 -7.99
CA ARG A 105 16.53 -28.37 -8.14
C ARG A 105 17.54 -28.31 -9.32
N GLU A 106 17.92 -27.07 -9.67
CA GLU A 106 19.17 -26.74 -10.39
C GLU A 106 19.28 -27.09 -11.89
N GLU A 107 18.35 -26.62 -12.73
CA GLU A 107 18.54 -26.59 -14.20
C GLU A 107 19.01 -25.23 -14.76
N GLY A 108 19.40 -24.28 -13.90
CA GLY A 108 19.93 -22.97 -14.33
C GLY A 108 21.39 -23.00 -14.85
N GLY A 109 22.17 -24.01 -14.44
CA GLY A 109 23.61 -24.09 -14.75
C GLY A 109 23.93 -24.60 -16.15
N ALA A 110 23.15 -25.57 -16.66
CA ALA A 110 23.48 -26.30 -17.89
C ALA A 110 23.49 -25.41 -19.14
N ALA A 111 22.46 -24.59 -19.33
CA ALA A 111 22.37 -23.67 -20.47
C ALA A 111 23.49 -22.61 -20.47
N TYR A 112 23.83 -22.07 -19.29
CA TYR A 112 24.95 -21.14 -19.13
C TYR A 112 26.29 -21.81 -19.43
N SER A 113 26.52 -23.03 -18.92
CA SER A 113 27.73 -23.80 -19.20
C SER A 113 27.87 -24.17 -20.68
N MET A 114 26.76 -24.47 -21.38
CA MET A 114 26.76 -24.73 -22.83
C MET A 114 27.17 -23.48 -23.63
N LEU A 115 26.53 -22.34 -23.40
CA LEU A 115 26.88 -21.07 -24.06
C LEU A 115 28.35 -20.70 -23.83
N LEU A 116 28.81 -20.79 -22.58
CA LEU A 116 30.20 -20.44 -22.21
C LEU A 116 31.22 -21.41 -22.82
N ARG A 117 30.85 -22.67 -23.09
CA ARG A 117 31.68 -23.63 -23.84
C ARG A 117 31.77 -23.29 -25.32
N THR A 118 30.66 -22.89 -25.94
CA THR A 118 30.62 -22.47 -27.35
C THR A 118 31.49 -21.25 -27.58
N GLU A 119 31.43 -20.25 -26.69
CA GLU A 119 32.27 -19.05 -26.75
C GLU A 119 33.78 -19.34 -26.53
N LEU A 120 34.13 -20.29 -25.64
CA LEU A 120 35.54 -20.60 -25.35
C LEU A 120 36.25 -21.46 -26.40
N PHE A 121 35.51 -22.29 -27.15
CA PHE A 121 36.09 -23.35 -27.99
C PHE A 121 35.63 -23.36 -29.45
N GLY A 122 34.58 -22.62 -29.81
CA GLY A 122 34.04 -22.58 -31.17
C GLY A 122 33.30 -23.85 -31.60
N GLN A 123 32.72 -23.82 -32.81
CA GLN A 123 32.06 -24.99 -33.40
C GLN A 123 33.01 -25.74 -34.35
N GLU A 124 33.40 -26.96 -33.98
CA GLU A 124 33.64 -28.03 -34.94
C GLU A 124 32.58 -29.15 -34.78
N ALA A 125 32.38 -29.93 -35.84
CA ALA A 125 31.15 -30.66 -36.09
C ALA A 125 30.96 -31.98 -35.28
N GLY A 126 29.69 -32.40 -35.09
CA GLY A 126 29.36 -33.76 -34.66
C GLY A 126 28.00 -33.91 -33.95
N SER A 127 26.95 -34.25 -34.69
CA SER A 127 25.57 -34.43 -34.20
C SER A 127 25.22 -35.91 -33.88
N PRO A 128 24.05 -36.27 -33.28
CA PRO A 128 23.97 -37.37 -32.31
C PRO A 128 23.05 -38.57 -32.65
N ALA A 129 23.16 -39.65 -31.86
CA ALA A 129 22.18 -40.72 -31.59
C ALA A 129 22.64 -41.51 -30.34
N THR A 130 21.91 -41.62 -29.21
CA THR A 130 20.70 -42.41 -28.86
C THR A 130 20.91 -43.95 -28.76
N PRO A 131 20.24 -44.66 -27.82
CA PRO A 131 20.72 -45.95 -27.32
C PRO A 131 19.95 -47.18 -27.84
N GLU A 132 20.58 -48.36 -27.76
CA GLU A 132 19.91 -49.67 -27.80
C GLU A 132 20.32 -50.56 -26.61
N ASN A 133 19.51 -51.59 -26.33
CA ASN A 133 19.55 -52.36 -25.08
C ASN A 133 19.31 -53.85 -25.36
N ARG A 134 20.32 -54.72 -25.15
CA ARG A 134 20.17 -56.20 -25.07
C ARG A 134 21.40 -56.94 -24.51
N THR A 135 21.22 -57.54 -23.33
CA THR A 135 21.61 -58.92 -22.93
C THR A 135 22.82 -59.62 -23.58
N GLY A 136 23.82 -60.11 -22.81
CA GLY A 136 24.82 -61.05 -23.36
C GLY A 136 26.06 -61.50 -22.57
N ILE A 137 25.91 -62.07 -21.36
CA ILE A 137 26.71 -63.20 -20.79
C ILE A 137 28.20 -63.39 -21.22
N SER A 138 29.12 -63.06 -20.29
CA SER A 138 30.28 -63.88 -19.83
C SER A 138 31.64 -64.01 -20.59
N ALA A 139 32.71 -63.78 -19.80
CA ALA A 139 33.98 -64.54 -19.68
C ALA A 139 35.28 -64.20 -20.49
N ARG A 140 36.38 -64.19 -19.70
CA ARG A 140 37.81 -64.49 -19.99
C ARG A 140 38.76 -63.40 -20.56
N ASP A 141 39.52 -62.84 -19.61
CA ASP A 141 40.97 -62.56 -19.61
C ASP A 141 41.89 -63.51 -20.42
N PRO A 142 43.21 -63.20 -20.60
CA PRO A 142 43.94 -61.91 -20.47
C PRO A 142 45.01 -61.65 -21.58
N MET A 143 45.56 -60.43 -21.70
CA MET A 143 47.03 -60.14 -21.79
C MET A 143 47.41 -58.68 -22.15
N ARG A 144 48.13 -58.03 -21.23
CA ARG A 144 49.47 -57.40 -21.41
C ARG A 144 49.74 -56.48 -22.63
N SER A 145 49.94 -55.19 -22.35
CA SER A 145 50.74 -54.24 -23.14
C SER A 145 51.39 -53.17 -22.23
N PRO A 146 52.43 -52.43 -22.68
CA PRO A 146 53.62 -52.21 -21.84
C PRO A 146 53.72 -50.87 -21.08
N ILE A 147 54.76 -50.81 -20.25
CA ILE A 147 55.21 -49.67 -19.44
C ILE A 147 55.74 -48.52 -20.33
N SER A 148 55.34 -47.28 -20.03
CA SER A 148 55.94 -46.06 -20.58
C SER A 148 56.46 -45.15 -19.46
N PRO A 149 57.78 -44.90 -19.35
CA PRO A 149 58.33 -43.93 -18.43
C PRO A 149 58.66 -42.60 -19.14
N THR A 150 58.13 -41.47 -18.67
CA THR A 150 58.72 -40.14 -18.93
C THR A 150 58.20 -39.09 -17.93
N VAL A 151 59.05 -38.11 -17.60
CA VAL A 151 58.78 -37.08 -16.56
C VAL A 151 59.01 -35.69 -17.14
N SER A 152 57.98 -34.83 -17.17
CA SER A 152 58.17 -33.39 -17.40
C SER A 152 56.99 -32.50 -16.94
N ARG A 153 56.98 -32.22 -15.63
CA ARG A 153 56.61 -30.92 -15.02
C ARG A 153 55.31 -30.22 -15.46
N ASN A 154 54.24 -30.41 -14.68
CA ASN A 154 53.15 -29.43 -14.57
C ASN A 154 53.71 -28.08 -14.09
N LEU A 155 53.48 -26.99 -14.85
CA LEU A 155 54.17 -25.71 -14.67
C LEU A 155 53.40 -24.65 -13.87
N PHE A 156 52.16 -24.91 -13.46
CA PHE A 156 51.35 -23.97 -12.68
C PHE A 156 50.77 -24.65 -11.44
N ARG A 157 51.21 -24.21 -10.25
CA ARG A 157 50.64 -24.57 -8.95
C ARG A 157 50.41 -23.32 -8.14
N PHE A 158 49.16 -22.87 -8.06
CA PHE A 158 48.78 -21.74 -7.22
C PHE A 158 48.99 -22.10 -5.75
N LYS A 159 49.61 -21.19 -4.98
CA LYS A 159 49.67 -21.27 -3.51
C LYS A 159 48.82 -20.15 -2.94
N SER A 160 47.98 -20.48 -1.96
CA SER A 160 47.26 -19.53 -1.11
C SER A 160 48.08 -19.23 0.13
N ASP A 161 48.73 -18.06 0.18
CA ASP A 161 49.51 -17.64 1.35
C ASP A 161 48.58 -17.18 2.51
N PRO A 162 48.81 -17.64 3.75
CA PRO A 162 48.07 -17.18 4.91
C PRO A 162 48.61 -15.86 5.48
N LYS A 163 47.78 -15.17 6.28
CA LYS A 163 48.14 -14.02 7.12
C LYS A 163 47.79 -14.33 8.59
N PRO A 164 48.36 -13.60 9.58
CA PRO A 164 49.69 -12.97 9.59
C PRO A 164 50.45 -13.19 10.93
N SER A 165 51.74 -12.89 10.98
CA SER A 165 52.41 -12.57 12.26
C SER A 165 53.59 -11.60 12.10
N THR A 166 53.69 -10.67 13.07
CA THR A 166 54.87 -9.96 13.59
C THR A 166 56.17 -9.91 12.76
N GLY A 167 56.63 -8.70 12.43
CA GLY A 167 58.03 -8.45 12.07
C GLY A 167 58.24 -7.20 11.22
N SER A 168 59.07 -6.25 11.67
CA SER A 168 59.41 -5.05 10.92
C SER A 168 60.70 -5.21 10.11
N LYS A 169 60.68 -4.85 8.81
CA LYS A 169 61.58 -3.86 8.16
C LYS A 169 61.37 -3.82 6.64
N ALA A 170 62.04 -2.84 6.01
CA ALA A 170 61.81 -2.37 4.64
C ALA A 170 61.86 -3.45 3.54
N ARG A 171 61.10 -3.19 2.46
CA ARG A 171 61.16 -3.88 1.18
C ARG A 171 61.73 -2.90 0.15
N PRO A 172 62.67 -3.29 -0.73
CA PRO A 172 63.26 -2.37 -1.71
C PRO A 172 62.23 -1.93 -2.77
N GLU A 173 62.40 -0.71 -3.26
CA GLU A 173 61.58 -0.13 -4.33
C GLU A 173 61.88 -0.78 -5.69
N ARG A 174 60.96 -0.61 -6.64
CA ARG A 174 61.18 -0.92 -8.06
C ARG A 174 61.39 0.39 -8.81
N PRO A 175 62.51 0.58 -9.53
CA PRO A 175 62.63 1.71 -10.44
C PRO A 175 61.66 1.56 -11.62
N TYR A 176 61.38 2.68 -12.30
CA TYR A 176 60.49 2.78 -13.46
C TYR A 176 59.00 2.56 -13.17
N ASP A 177 58.44 3.44 -12.35
CA ASP A 177 57.09 3.96 -12.62
C ASP A 177 57.21 5.49 -12.78
N ILE A 178 56.58 6.06 -13.81
CA ILE A 178 56.82 7.44 -14.25
C ILE A 178 55.49 8.19 -14.25
N SER A 179 55.27 9.00 -13.21
CA SER A 179 54.22 10.01 -13.17
C SER A 179 54.74 11.23 -12.39
N PRO A 180 54.57 12.45 -12.91
CA PRO A 180 55.29 13.61 -12.39
C PRO A 180 54.74 14.07 -11.03
N ALA A 181 55.60 14.06 -10.01
CA ALA A 181 55.34 14.77 -8.77
C ALA A 181 55.37 16.28 -9.00
N GLY A 182 54.47 17.02 -8.34
CA GLY A 182 54.38 18.48 -8.46
C GLY A 182 53.76 19.11 -7.22
N ILE A 183 54.61 19.69 -6.38
CA ILE A 183 54.32 20.35 -5.08
C ILE A 183 54.18 19.36 -3.91
N ASP A 184 55.10 19.50 -2.94
CA ASP A 184 55.12 18.82 -1.66
C ASP A 184 54.71 19.82 -0.56
N SER A 185 53.76 19.45 0.31
CA SER A 185 53.44 20.18 1.55
C SER A 185 52.45 19.43 2.46
N SER A 186 52.99 18.47 3.23
CA SER A 186 52.63 18.28 4.65
C SER A 186 51.15 18.44 5.07
N LEU A 187 50.22 17.71 4.44
CA LEU A 187 48.86 17.56 4.99
C LEU A 187 48.71 16.20 5.68
N ALA A 188 48.33 16.23 6.96
CA ALA A 188 48.14 15.02 7.77
C ALA A 188 47.05 14.13 7.17
N GLY A 189 47.23 12.80 7.29
CA GLY A 189 46.35 11.81 6.68
C GLY A 189 44.88 12.05 7.06
N THR A 190 44.03 12.18 6.04
CA THR A 190 42.60 12.50 6.18
C THR A 190 41.95 11.56 7.20
N PRO A 191 41.47 12.07 8.36
CA PRO A 191 40.87 11.21 9.35
C PRO A 191 39.62 10.58 8.75
N MET A 192 39.58 9.24 8.70
CA MET A 192 38.37 8.54 8.25
C MET A 192 37.21 8.95 9.15
N SER A 193 36.28 9.75 8.61
CA SER A 193 35.17 10.31 9.37
C SER A 193 34.48 9.20 10.16
N PRO A 194 34.41 9.31 11.51
CA PRO A 194 34.02 8.20 12.36
C PRO A 194 32.63 7.73 11.94
N ARG A 195 32.53 6.46 11.53
CA ARG A 195 31.31 5.86 10.96
C ARG A 195 30.15 6.09 11.94
N LYS A 196 29.30 7.08 11.63
CA LYS A 196 28.24 7.59 12.51
C LYS A 196 27.41 6.40 13.01
N ALA A 197 27.45 6.15 14.33
CA ALA A 197 26.86 4.96 14.93
C ALA A 197 25.36 4.86 14.59
N PRO A 198 24.83 3.66 14.28
CA PRO A 198 23.44 3.52 13.88
C PRO A 198 22.50 3.98 15.00
N ARG A 199 21.62 4.93 14.66
CA ARG A 199 20.62 5.53 15.57
C ARG A 199 19.80 4.43 16.26
N LYS A 200 19.94 4.32 17.59
CA LYS A 200 19.21 3.34 18.40
C LYS A 200 17.74 3.77 18.53
N ILE A 201 16.83 2.91 18.09
CA ILE A 201 15.38 3.05 18.26
C ILE A 201 14.94 2.21 19.48
N ALA A 202 14.01 2.71 20.28
CA ALA A 202 13.47 1.97 21.41
C ALA A 202 12.58 0.81 20.93
N ARG A 203 12.79 -0.40 21.45
CA ARG A 203 12.01 -1.61 21.09
C ARG A 203 10.79 -1.87 21.97
N SER A 204 10.68 -1.17 23.09
CA SER A 204 9.48 -1.12 23.93
C SER A 204 8.67 0.14 23.61
N PRO A 205 7.32 0.11 23.73
CA PRO A 205 6.54 1.33 23.68
C PRO A 205 6.80 2.14 24.95
N TYR A 206 6.84 3.47 24.83
CA TYR A 206 7.04 4.36 26.00
C TYR A 206 5.72 4.69 26.72
N LYS A 207 4.58 4.41 26.07
CA LYS A 207 3.24 4.50 26.64
C LYS A 207 2.35 3.44 26.01
N VAL A 208 1.44 2.91 26.81
CA VAL A 208 0.29 2.11 26.37
C VAL A 208 -0.97 2.80 26.90
N LEU A 209 -2.05 2.75 26.13
CA LEU A 209 -3.40 3.12 26.54
C LEU A 209 -4.35 1.97 26.21
N ASP A 210 -5.35 1.74 27.05
CA ASP A 210 -6.38 0.74 26.80
C ASP A 210 -7.38 1.26 25.74
N ALA A 211 -7.84 0.34 24.90
CA ALA A 211 -8.71 0.62 23.76
C ALA A 211 -9.79 -0.49 23.65
N PRO A 212 -10.68 -0.62 24.66
CA PRO A 212 -11.71 -1.65 24.68
C PRO A 212 -12.69 -1.49 23.51
N ALA A 213 -13.12 -2.61 22.93
CA ALA A 213 -13.92 -2.71 21.70
C ALA A 213 -13.28 -2.09 20.43
N LEU A 214 -11.95 -1.90 20.41
CA LEU A 214 -11.21 -1.64 19.18
C LEU A 214 -11.27 -2.88 18.27
N GLN A 215 -11.95 -2.76 17.12
CA GLN A 215 -12.31 -3.89 16.27
C GLN A 215 -11.08 -4.55 15.61
N ASP A 216 -11.10 -5.88 15.41
CA ASP A 216 -10.08 -6.60 14.61
C ASP A 216 -10.49 -6.71 13.12
N ASP A 217 -11.04 -5.65 12.53
CA ASP A 217 -11.38 -5.61 11.09
C ASP A 217 -10.36 -4.78 10.31
N PHE A 218 -9.67 -5.47 9.39
CA PHE A 218 -8.66 -4.94 8.49
C PHE A 218 -9.17 -3.77 7.65
N TYR A 219 -10.43 -3.80 7.19
CA TYR A 219 -10.92 -2.80 6.23
C TYR A 219 -11.25 -1.44 6.87
N LEU A 220 -11.31 -1.36 8.20
CA LEU A 220 -11.62 -0.13 8.94
C LEU A 220 -10.37 0.74 9.16
N ASN A 221 -10.54 2.03 9.40
CA ASN A 221 -9.43 2.97 9.66
C ASN A 221 -9.72 3.81 10.92
N LEU A 222 -9.57 3.19 12.09
CA LEU A 222 -10.15 3.65 13.37
C LEU A 222 -9.27 4.59 14.21
N VAL A 223 -8.06 4.96 13.76
CA VAL A 223 -7.12 5.79 14.53
C VAL A 223 -6.49 6.87 13.63
N ASP A 224 -6.55 8.14 14.05
CA ASP A 224 -5.87 9.26 13.38
C ASP A 224 -5.43 10.34 14.39
N TRP A 225 -4.29 11.01 14.15
CA TRP A 225 -3.65 11.94 15.10
C TRP A 225 -3.54 13.34 14.50
N SER A 226 -4.20 14.30 15.13
CA SER A 226 -4.31 15.67 14.64
C SER A 226 -3.03 16.48 14.73
N SER A 227 -2.93 17.51 13.88
CA SER A 227 -1.94 18.58 13.98
C SER A 227 -1.95 19.31 15.32
N ASN A 228 -3.10 19.34 16.02
CA ASN A 228 -3.26 19.91 17.36
C ASN A 228 -2.89 18.92 18.50
N ASN A 229 -2.18 17.85 18.17
CA ASN A 229 -1.72 16.81 19.11
C ASN A 229 -2.84 16.08 19.87
N VAL A 230 -3.98 15.86 19.19
CA VAL A 230 -5.13 15.08 19.70
C VAL A 230 -5.27 13.81 18.86
N LEU A 231 -5.24 12.65 19.51
CA LEU A 231 -5.54 11.36 18.91
C LEU A 231 -7.06 11.15 18.88
N ALA A 232 -7.61 10.70 17.77
CA ALA A 232 -8.98 10.20 17.66
C ALA A 232 -8.97 8.68 17.51
N VAL A 233 -9.89 8.00 18.21
CA VAL A 233 -10.00 6.54 18.25
C VAL A 233 -11.47 6.13 18.15
N GLY A 234 -11.81 5.30 17.18
CA GLY A 234 -13.11 4.63 17.08
C GLY A 234 -13.13 3.34 17.89
N LEU A 235 -14.02 3.25 18.89
CA LEU A 235 -14.21 2.09 19.76
C LEU A 235 -15.69 1.68 19.69
N GLY A 236 -16.00 0.60 18.96
CA GLY A 236 -17.37 0.15 18.69
C GLY A 236 -18.26 1.23 18.05
N THR A 237 -19.24 1.73 18.82
CA THR A 237 -20.19 2.79 18.42
C THR A 237 -19.67 4.21 18.67
N CYS A 238 -18.55 4.35 19.39
CA CYS A 238 -18.09 5.59 19.99
C CYS A 238 -16.81 6.13 19.34
N VAL A 239 -16.64 7.45 19.32
CA VAL A 239 -15.33 8.09 19.09
C VAL A 239 -14.83 8.73 20.37
N TYR A 240 -13.59 8.42 20.74
CA TYR A 240 -12.87 9.04 21.86
C TYR A 240 -11.72 9.90 21.34
N LEU A 241 -11.49 11.02 22.01
CA LEU A 241 -10.39 11.94 21.77
C LEU A 241 -9.43 11.90 22.96
N TRP A 242 -8.14 11.74 22.70
CA TRP A 242 -7.08 11.81 23.72
C TRP A 242 -6.08 12.91 23.38
N SER A 243 -5.96 13.91 24.26
CA SER A 243 -5.01 15.02 24.10
C SER A 243 -3.63 14.57 24.59
N ALA A 244 -2.68 14.37 23.67
CA ALA A 244 -1.35 13.87 24.04
C ALA A 244 -0.53 14.87 24.88
N SER A 245 -0.85 16.17 24.80
CA SER A 245 -0.22 17.23 25.61
C SER A 245 -0.74 17.31 27.05
N SER A 246 -1.96 16.84 27.33
CA SER A 246 -2.62 16.98 28.65
C SER A 246 -3.07 15.66 29.27
N SER A 247 -2.94 14.56 28.54
CA SER A 247 -3.55 13.24 28.80
C SER A 247 -5.07 13.20 28.98
N LYS A 248 -5.80 14.32 28.78
CA LYS A 248 -7.27 14.36 28.88
C LYS A 248 -7.92 13.46 27.82
N VAL A 249 -8.87 12.63 28.26
CA VAL A 249 -9.81 11.89 27.41
C VAL A 249 -11.15 12.63 27.34
N THR A 250 -11.77 12.64 26.16
CA THR A 250 -13.14 13.15 25.91
C THR A 250 -13.87 12.18 24.99
N LYS A 251 -15.09 11.73 25.33
CA LYS A 251 -15.97 11.05 24.37
C LYS A 251 -16.59 12.10 23.45
N LEU A 252 -16.37 11.99 22.14
CA LEU A 252 -16.85 12.94 21.13
C LEU A 252 -18.28 12.62 20.69
N CYS A 253 -18.54 11.35 20.39
CA CYS A 253 -19.84 10.88 19.92
C CYS A 253 -20.11 9.43 20.31
N ASP A 254 -21.37 9.04 20.16
CA ASP A 254 -21.88 7.68 20.20
C ASP A 254 -22.93 7.56 19.10
N LEU A 255 -22.85 6.55 18.25
CA LEU A 255 -23.86 6.28 17.22
C LEU A 255 -25.04 5.45 17.75
N GLY A 256 -24.97 4.96 18.99
CA GLY A 256 -25.94 4.02 19.53
C GLY A 256 -25.81 2.61 18.92
N PRO A 257 -26.72 1.68 19.26
CA PRO A 257 -26.55 0.24 18.98
C PRO A 257 -26.76 -0.16 17.51
N THR A 258 -27.17 0.75 16.63
CA THR A 258 -27.55 0.47 15.24
C THR A 258 -26.45 0.72 14.21
N ASP A 259 -25.39 1.42 14.57
CA ASP A 259 -24.30 1.80 13.66
C ASP A 259 -22.95 1.78 14.41
N SER A 260 -21.83 1.69 13.69
CA SER A 260 -20.50 1.59 14.27
C SER A 260 -19.46 2.42 13.50
N ILE A 261 -18.41 2.82 14.20
CA ILE A 261 -17.33 3.60 13.61
C ILE A 261 -16.55 2.72 12.64
N CYS A 262 -16.46 3.13 11.38
CA CYS A 262 -15.70 2.43 10.34
C CYS A 262 -14.44 3.19 9.91
N SER A 263 -14.45 4.53 10.03
CA SER A 263 -13.26 5.34 9.83
C SER A 263 -13.31 6.65 10.61
N VAL A 264 -12.13 7.18 10.96
CA VAL A 264 -11.94 8.55 11.45
C VAL A 264 -10.83 9.22 10.66
N SER A 265 -10.95 10.52 10.34
CA SER A 265 -9.80 11.29 9.87
C SER A 265 -9.90 12.79 10.15
N TRP A 266 -8.80 13.37 10.62
CA TRP A 266 -8.68 14.79 10.95
C TRP A 266 -8.52 15.67 9.71
N THR A 267 -9.21 16.81 9.72
CA THR A 267 -8.82 17.94 8.86
C THR A 267 -7.36 18.34 9.10
N HIS A 268 -6.69 18.86 8.08
CA HIS A 268 -5.26 19.26 8.18
C HIS A 268 -4.98 20.25 9.33
N ARG A 269 -5.94 21.11 9.69
CA ARG A 269 -5.85 22.05 10.83
C ARG A 269 -6.24 21.44 12.19
N GLY A 270 -6.65 20.17 12.24
CA GLY A 270 -6.97 19.45 13.47
C GLY A 270 -8.17 20.01 14.26
N THR A 271 -9.03 20.82 13.62
CA THR A 271 -10.19 21.46 14.26
C THR A 271 -11.47 20.63 14.11
N TYR A 272 -11.62 19.98 12.95
CA TYR A 272 -12.74 19.09 12.67
C TYR A 272 -12.27 17.67 12.40
N LEU A 273 -13.08 16.70 12.83
CA LEU A 273 -12.91 15.27 12.56
C LEU A 273 -14.02 14.79 11.62
N ALA A 274 -13.65 14.08 10.55
CA ALA A 274 -14.59 13.28 9.79
C ALA A 274 -14.72 11.89 10.40
N VAL A 275 -15.94 11.37 10.48
CA VAL A 275 -16.30 10.06 11.02
C VAL A 275 -17.14 9.33 9.99
N GLY A 276 -16.65 8.21 9.47
CA GLY A 276 -17.36 7.34 8.52
C GLY A 276 -18.00 6.16 9.25
N THR A 277 -19.27 5.90 8.99
CA THR A 277 -20.07 4.91 9.74
C THR A 277 -20.27 3.60 8.96
N ASN A 278 -20.85 2.58 9.60
CA ASN A 278 -21.18 1.29 8.98
C ASN A 278 -22.43 1.35 8.09
N LEU A 279 -23.39 2.23 8.38
CA LEU A 279 -24.56 2.45 7.53
C LEU A 279 -24.24 3.25 6.24
N GLY A 280 -23.08 3.91 6.17
CA GLY A 280 -22.62 4.64 4.99
C GLY A 280 -22.67 6.16 5.12
N GLU A 281 -22.96 6.68 6.32
CA GLU A 281 -22.87 8.13 6.57
C GLU A 281 -21.41 8.59 6.71
N VAL A 282 -21.19 9.87 6.43
CA VAL A 282 -19.98 10.61 6.79
C VAL A 282 -20.38 11.82 7.61
N GLN A 283 -20.08 11.80 8.90
CA GLN A 283 -20.37 12.89 9.83
C GLN A 283 -19.12 13.77 10.01
N LEU A 284 -19.32 15.08 10.04
CA LEU A 284 -18.28 16.07 10.32
C LEU A 284 -18.51 16.66 11.71
N TRP A 285 -17.52 16.55 12.59
CA TRP A 285 -17.60 16.95 13.99
C TRP A 285 -16.64 18.11 14.32
N ASP A 286 -17.12 19.11 15.05
CA ASP A 286 -16.30 20.12 15.70
C ASP A 286 -15.75 19.54 17.00
N ALA A 287 -14.46 19.23 17.02
CA ALA A 287 -13.82 18.56 18.14
C ALA A 287 -13.62 19.47 19.36
N ALA A 288 -13.61 20.80 19.17
CA ALA A 288 -13.50 21.75 20.27
C ALA A 288 -14.86 21.99 20.94
N LYS A 289 -15.94 22.06 20.15
CA LYS A 289 -17.32 22.25 20.64
C LYS A 289 -18.07 20.93 20.92
N CYS A 290 -17.41 19.79 20.72
CA CYS A 290 -17.93 18.43 20.86
C CYS A 290 -19.34 18.24 20.28
N ARG A 291 -19.53 18.69 19.03
CA ARG A 291 -20.83 18.61 18.34
C ARG A 291 -20.67 18.24 16.87
N ILE A 292 -21.70 17.62 16.31
CA ILE A 292 -21.82 17.45 14.87
C ILE A 292 -22.02 18.82 14.20
N VAL A 293 -21.32 19.03 13.10
CA VAL A 293 -21.47 20.17 12.19
C VAL A 293 -22.39 19.79 11.03
N ARG A 294 -22.27 18.55 10.54
CA ARG A 294 -23.02 18.04 9.40
C ARG A 294 -23.01 16.52 9.34
N THR A 295 -24.10 15.92 8.86
CA THR A 295 -24.15 14.54 8.35
C THR A 295 -24.21 14.58 6.82
N MET A 296 -23.50 13.68 6.14
CA MET A 296 -23.47 13.58 4.67
C MET A 296 -23.68 12.12 4.23
N GLY A 297 -24.73 11.85 3.45
CA GLY A 297 -25.10 10.52 2.98
C GLY A 297 -24.43 10.12 1.65
N GLY A 298 -25.14 9.36 0.83
CA GLY A 298 -24.77 9.08 -0.57
C GLY A 298 -24.00 7.78 -0.84
N HIS A 299 -23.34 7.19 0.17
CA HIS A 299 -22.90 5.81 0.11
C HIS A 299 -24.04 4.85 0.48
N ARG A 300 -23.92 3.58 0.07
CA ARG A 300 -24.93 2.52 0.32
C ARG A 300 -24.56 1.56 1.44
N THR A 301 -23.30 1.59 1.89
CA THR A 301 -22.72 0.69 2.89
C THR A 301 -21.50 1.37 3.52
N ARG A 302 -20.92 0.76 4.55
CA ARG A 302 -19.84 1.32 5.38
C ARG A 302 -18.77 2.14 4.67
N VAL A 303 -18.38 3.24 5.31
CA VAL A 303 -17.27 4.10 4.89
C VAL A 303 -16.01 3.67 5.63
N GLY A 304 -15.26 2.75 5.02
CA GLY A 304 -14.03 2.20 5.60
C GLY A 304 -12.82 3.14 5.52
N ALA A 305 -12.81 4.12 4.59
CA ALA A 305 -11.65 4.98 4.36
C ALA A 305 -12.03 6.46 4.14
N LEU A 306 -11.20 7.37 4.65
CA LEU A 306 -11.35 8.83 4.55
C LEU A 306 -9.99 9.48 4.22
N ALA A 307 -10.00 10.52 3.38
CA ALA A 307 -8.82 11.33 3.11
C ALA A 307 -9.20 12.80 2.81
N TRP A 308 -8.48 13.74 3.43
CA TRP A 308 -8.68 15.19 3.23
C TRP A 308 -7.72 15.78 2.21
N ASN A 309 -8.22 16.73 1.40
CA ASN A 309 -7.46 17.66 0.55
C ASN A 309 -8.04 19.06 0.77
N SER A 310 -7.37 19.88 1.58
CA SER A 310 -7.87 21.20 2.01
C SER A 310 -9.31 21.19 2.59
N HIS A 311 -10.31 21.46 1.75
CA HIS A 311 -11.75 21.53 2.04
C HIS A 311 -12.55 20.37 1.41
N ILE A 312 -11.91 19.56 0.56
CA ILE A 312 -12.47 18.36 -0.03
C ILE A 312 -12.19 17.18 0.91
N LEU A 313 -13.25 16.46 1.27
CA LEU A 313 -13.19 15.17 1.93
C LEU A 313 -13.52 14.08 0.89
N SER A 314 -12.58 13.17 0.68
CA SER A 314 -12.81 11.94 -0.06
C SER A 314 -13.24 10.83 0.90
N SER A 315 -14.37 10.17 0.63
CA SER A 315 -14.83 8.99 1.39
C SER A 315 -14.90 7.76 0.49
N GLY A 316 -14.27 6.66 0.91
CA GLY A 316 -14.25 5.36 0.22
C GLY A 316 -15.09 4.33 0.98
N SER A 317 -15.87 3.54 0.25
CA SER A 317 -16.88 2.63 0.82
C SER A 317 -16.75 1.19 0.33
N ARG A 318 -17.36 0.29 1.10
CA ARG A 318 -17.69 -1.09 0.69
C ARG A 318 -18.62 -1.16 -0.53
N ASP A 319 -19.29 -0.05 -0.88
CA ASP A 319 -20.09 0.08 -2.11
C ASP A 319 -19.25 0.28 -3.39
N ARG A 320 -17.91 0.27 -3.27
CA ARG A 320 -16.90 0.33 -4.34
C ARG A 320 -16.66 1.74 -4.93
N ASN A 321 -17.39 2.75 -4.49
CA ASN A 321 -17.25 4.13 -4.96
C ASN A 321 -16.36 4.94 -4.03
N ILE A 322 -15.83 6.05 -4.56
CA ILE A 322 -15.28 7.15 -3.75
C ILE A 322 -16.15 8.38 -4.00
N LEU A 323 -16.63 9.03 -2.94
CA LEU A 323 -17.34 10.31 -3.03
C LEU A 323 -16.40 11.45 -2.66
N GLN A 324 -16.42 12.51 -3.46
CA GLN A 324 -15.70 13.76 -3.21
C GLN A 324 -16.68 14.79 -2.65
N ARG A 325 -16.40 15.34 -1.48
CA ARG A 325 -17.33 16.19 -0.72
C ARG A 325 -16.65 17.52 -0.41
N ASP A 326 -17.13 18.61 -1.00
CA ASP A 326 -16.72 19.95 -0.53
C ASP A 326 -17.56 20.27 0.71
N VAL A 327 -16.92 20.31 1.89
CA VAL A 327 -17.67 20.48 3.15
C VAL A 327 -18.29 21.87 3.33
N ARG A 328 -18.06 22.79 2.37
CA ARG A 328 -18.56 24.17 2.36
C ARG A 328 -19.86 24.34 1.56
N VAL A 329 -20.23 23.40 0.70
CA VAL A 329 -21.45 23.46 -0.14
C VAL A 329 -22.56 22.59 0.46
N PRO A 330 -23.85 22.87 0.23
CA PRO A 330 -24.95 22.10 0.83
C PRO A 330 -25.09 20.67 0.28
N ASP A 331 -24.58 20.39 -0.92
CA ASP A 331 -24.62 19.05 -1.52
C ASP A 331 -23.72 18.05 -0.80
N ASP A 332 -24.18 16.83 -0.59
CA ASP A 332 -23.46 15.80 0.18
C ASP A 332 -22.20 15.28 -0.50
N PHE A 333 -22.13 15.34 -1.82
CA PHE A 333 -20.93 15.10 -2.60
C PHE A 333 -21.00 15.91 -3.91
N VAL A 334 -19.86 16.43 -4.35
CA VAL A 334 -19.71 17.20 -5.59
C VAL A 334 -19.22 16.34 -6.77
N SER A 335 -18.66 15.16 -6.49
CA SER A 335 -18.26 14.19 -7.52
C SER A 335 -18.23 12.76 -6.98
N LYS A 336 -18.28 11.79 -7.88
CA LYS A 336 -18.19 10.35 -7.62
C LYS A 336 -17.14 9.74 -8.55
N LEU A 337 -16.15 9.08 -7.96
CA LEU A 337 -15.13 8.31 -8.67
C LEU A 337 -15.53 6.83 -8.64
N VAL A 338 -15.44 6.17 -9.79
CA VAL A 338 -15.83 4.76 -9.98
C VAL A 338 -14.71 4.04 -10.71
N GLY A 339 -14.28 2.88 -10.20
CA GLY A 339 -13.18 2.12 -10.80
C GLY A 339 -12.82 0.84 -10.03
N HIS A 340 -12.99 0.83 -8.70
CA HIS A 340 -12.86 -0.39 -7.91
C HIS A 340 -14.05 -1.35 -8.14
N LYS A 341 -13.78 -2.65 -8.05
CA LYS A 341 -14.74 -3.76 -8.14
C LYS A 341 -15.12 -4.33 -6.77
N SER A 342 -14.48 -3.87 -5.71
CA SER A 342 -14.65 -4.33 -4.32
C SER A 342 -14.46 -3.16 -3.35
N GLU A 343 -14.48 -3.42 -2.04
CA GLU A 343 -14.40 -2.41 -0.98
C GLU A 343 -13.14 -1.52 -1.09
N VAL A 344 -13.32 -0.20 -1.07
CA VAL A 344 -12.22 0.77 -1.03
C VAL A 344 -11.75 0.90 0.42
N CYS A 345 -10.51 0.49 0.71
CA CYS A 345 -10.00 0.32 2.07
C CYS A 345 -8.70 1.09 2.36
N GLY A 346 -7.91 1.38 1.33
CA GLY A 346 -6.85 2.39 1.35
C GLY A 346 -7.29 3.66 0.63
N LEU A 347 -7.03 4.83 1.22
CA LEU A 347 -7.33 6.13 0.61
C LEU A 347 -6.40 7.22 1.19
N LYS A 348 -5.57 7.86 0.36
CA LYS A 348 -4.70 8.99 0.75
C LYS A 348 -4.46 9.96 -0.40
N TRP A 349 -4.62 11.26 -0.13
CA TRP A 349 -4.12 12.33 -0.99
C TRP A 349 -2.60 12.45 -0.92
N SER A 350 -2.00 12.93 -2.01
CA SER A 350 -0.59 13.29 -2.11
C SER A 350 -0.25 14.46 -1.20
N TYR A 351 1.02 14.58 -0.80
CA TYR A 351 1.46 15.62 0.14
C TYR A 351 1.29 17.06 -0.41
N ASP A 352 1.11 17.18 -1.73
CA ASP A 352 0.90 18.43 -2.47
C ASP A 352 -0.55 18.62 -2.99
N ASP A 353 -1.51 17.85 -2.48
CA ASP A 353 -2.95 17.97 -2.79
C ASP A 353 -3.32 17.83 -4.30
N ARG A 354 -2.44 17.20 -5.11
CA ARG A 354 -2.64 17.01 -6.55
C ARG A 354 -3.31 15.69 -6.92
N GLU A 355 -2.84 14.60 -6.32
CA GLU A 355 -3.24 13.23 -6.68
C GLU A 355 -3.87 12.51 -5.49
N LEU A 356 -4.90 11.72 -5.75
CA LEU A 356 -5.49 10.80 -4.77
C LEU A 356 -5.04 9.39 -5.12
N ALA A 357 -4.55 8.63 -4.15
CA ALA A 357 -4.34 7.19 -4.27
C ALA A 357 -5.45 6.45 -3.51
N SER A 358 -6.07 5.46 -4.15
CA SER A 358 -7.03 4.54 -3.53
C SER A 358 -6.67 3.09 -3.79
N GLY A 359 -6.96 2.22 -2.83
CA GLY A 359 -6.67 0.80 -2.92
C GLY A 359 -7.83 -0.04 -2.40
N GLY A 360 -8.11 -1.12 -3.12
CA GLY A 360 -9.31 -1.90 -2.93
C GLY A 360 -9.06 -3.35 -2.52
N ASN A 361 -10.13 -3.98 -2.04
CA ASN A 361 -10.24 -5.44 -1.89
C ASN A 361 -10.53 -6.15 -3.24
N ASP A 362 -10.12 -5.51 -4.34
CA ASP A 362 -10.02 -6.04 -5.71
C ASP A 362 -8.55 -6.08 -6.17
N ASN A 363 -7.62 -5.90 -5.20
CA ASN A 363 -6.18 -5.87 -5.35
C ASN A 363 -5.66 -4.72 -6.24
N GLN A 364 -6.51 -3.77 -6.64
CA GLN A 364 -6.10 -2.65 -7.49
C GLN A 364 -5.58 -1.50 -6.63
N LEU A 365 -4.61 -0.77 -7.17
CA LEU A 365 -4.20 0.55 -6.71
C LEU A 365 -4.47 1.55 -7.83
N LEU A 366 -5.32 2.55 -7.57
CA LEU A 366 -5.76 3.55 -8.53
C LEU A 366 -5.25 4.94 -8.10
N VAL A 367 -4.75 5.71 -9.07
CA VAL A 367 -4.35 7.11 -8.88
C VAL A 367 -5.30 8.00 -9.66
N TRP A 368 -5.83 9.04 -9.02
CA TRP A 368 -6.80 9.98 -9.57
C TRP A 368 -6.26 11.41 -9.48
N ASN A 369 -6.60 12.26 -10.44
CA ASN A 369 -6.39 13.70 -10.34
C ASN A 369 -7.72 14.42 -10.05
N ARG A 370 -7.69 15.75 -9.86
CA ARG A 370 -8.88 16.56 -9.58
C ARG A 370 -9.72 16.90 -10.82
N GLN A 371 -9.22 16.58 -12.01
CA GLN A 371 -9.78 16.96 -13.32
C GLN A 371 -10.56 15.82 -13.99
N SER A 372 -10.47 14.60 -13.46
CA SER A 372 -11.03 13.38 -14.06
C SER A 372 -11.83 12.57 -13.03
N THR A 373 -12.95 11.97 -13.48
CA THR A 373 -13.67 10.93 -12.72
C THR A 373 -13.16 9.51 -13.00
N GLN A 374 -12.27 9.36 -13.98
CA GLN A 374 -11.53 8.14 -14.30
C GLN A 374 -10.14 8.17 -13.66
N PRO A 375 -9.56 7.02 -13.27
CA PRO A 375 -8.20 6.98 -12.74
C PRO A 375 -7.19 7.34 -13.86
N VAL A 376 -6.18 8.11 -13.49
CA VAL A 376 -5.06 8.51 -14.36
C VAL A 376 -4.06 7.37 -14.50
N VAL A 377 -3.81 6.65 -13.40
CA VAL A 377 -2.90 5.50 -13.36
C VAL A 377 -3.59 4.34 -12.65
N LYS A 378 -3.32 3.12 -13.11
CA LYS A 378 -3.84 1.89 -12.54
C LYS A 378 -2.72 0.86 -12.41
N PHE A 379 -2.44 0.49 -11.17
CA PHE A 379 -1.53 -0.60 -10.83
C PHE A 379 -2.34 -1.82 -10.37
N SER A 380 -1.91 -3.01 -10.80
CA SER A 380 -2.63 -4.29 -10.70
C SER A 380 -1.74 -5.44 -10.20
N GLU A 381 -0.50 -5.15 -9.79
CA GLU A 381 0.55 -6.12 -9.50
C GLU A 381 0.49 -6.68 -8.07
N HIS A 382 -0.39 -6.16 -7.20
CA HIS A 382 -0.64 -6.76 -5.89
C HIS A 382 -1.52 -8.01 -6.02
N GLY A 383 -1.13 -9.10 -5.35
CA GLY A 383 -1.92 -10.34 -5.26
C GLY A 383 -3.06 -10.32 -4.22
N ALA A 384 -3.23 -9.22 -3.47
CA ALA A 384 -4.18 -9.12 -2.37
C ALA A 384 -4.62 -7.66 -2.12
N ALA A 385 -5.63 -7.47 -1.27
CA ALA A 385 -6.23 -6.17 -0.95
C ALA A 385 -5.20 -5.09 -0.58
N VAL A 386 -5.35 -3.90 -1.17
CA VAL A 386 -4.40 -2.78 -1.01
C VAL A 386 -4.95 -1.75 -0.02
N LYS A 387 -4.76 -2.01 1.28
CA LYS A 387 -5.12 -1.06 2.34
C LYS A 387 -4.01 -0.03 2.58
N ALA A 388 -2.79 -0.51 2.71
CA ALA A 388 -1.66 0.30 3.12
C ALA A 388 -1.22 1.19 1.94
N ILE A 389 -1.35 2.51 2.09
CA ILE A 389 -0.99 3.50 1.07
C ILE A 389 -0.32 4.69 1.75
N ALA A 390 0.85 5.10 1.26
CA ALA A 390 1.59 6.24 1.79
C ALA A 390 2.39 6.96 0.68
N TRP A 391 2.08 8.23 0.45
CA TRP A 391 2.86 9.13 -0.41
C TRP A 391 4.11 9.63 0.31
N SER A 392 5.24 9.71 -0.40
CA SER A 392 6.47 10.27 0.18
C SER A 392 6.37 11.79 0.34
N PRO A 393 6.67 12.35 1.52
CA PRO A 393 6.80 13.79 1.70
C PRO A 393 8.12 14.35 1.14
N HIS A 394 9.08 13.46 0.80
CA HIS A 394 10.43 13.83 0.34
C HIS A 394 10.59 13.86 -1.18
N GLN A 395 9.68 13.20 -1.91
CA GLN A 395 9.76 13.06 -3.36
C GLN A 395 8.35 13.07 -3.96
N HIS A 396 8.03 14.12 -4.72
CA HIS A 396 6.78 14.20 -5.50
C HIS A 396 6.67 13.01 -6.47
N GLY A 397 5.46 12.48 -6.63
CA GLY A 397 5.16 11.31 -7.45
C GLY A 397 5.60 9.95 -6.86
N LEU A 398 6.37 9.91 -5.77
CA LEU A 398 6.75 8.65 -5.12
C LEU A 398 5.63 8.16 -4.19
N LEU A 399 4.98 7.08 -4.61
CA LEU A 399 3.93 6.39 -3.87
C LEU A 399 4.47 5.05 -3.34
N ALA A 400 4.08 4.68 -2.12
CA ALA A 400 4.29 3.35 -1.56
C ALA A 400 2.94 2.69 -1.22
N SER A 401 2.80 1.40 -1.51
CA SER A 401 1.62 0.61 -1.15
C SER A 401 2.01 -0.77 -0.59
N GLY A 402 1.12 -1.35 0.22
CA GLY A 402 1.32 -2.65 0.85
C GLY A 402 0.12 -3.57 0.64
N GLY A 403 0.38 -4.81 0.22
CA GLY A 403 -0.65 -5.80 -0.05
C GLY A 403 -1.03 -6.67 1.15
N GLY A 404 -2.26 -7.18 1.11
CA GLY A 404 -2.81 -8.11 2.09
C GLY A 404 -2.13 -9.49 2.13
N THR A 405 -2.74 -10.43 2.86
CA THR A 405 -2.12 -11.71 3.30
C THR A 405 -1.55 -12.60 2.17
N ALA A 406 -2.13 -12.56 0.97
CA ALA A 406 -1.67 -13.36 -0.17
C ALA A 406 -0.59 -12.67 -1.03
N ASP A 407 -0.30 -11.38 -0.79
CA ASP A 407 0.72 -10.60 -1.51
C ASP A 407 1.92 -10.25 -0.62
N ARG A 408 1.66 -9.72 0.59
CA ARG A 408 2.66 -9.40 1.63
C ARG A 408 3.75 -8.40 1.23
N CYS A 409 3.69 -7.85 0.02
CA CYS A 409 4.74 -7.01 -0.54
C CYS A 409 4.50 -5.54 -0.25
N ILE A 410 5.59 -4.79 0.00
CA ILE A 410 5.62 -3.34 -0.15
C ILE A 410 6.12 -3.04 -1.57
N ARG A 411 5.32 -2.29 -2.33
CA ARG A 411 5.63 -1.84 -3.69
C ARG A 411 5.79 -0.32 -3.71
N PHE A 412 6.73 0.15 -4.53
CA PHE A 412 6.96 1.58 -4.78
C PHE A 412 6.64 1.91 -6.23
N TRP A 413 6.15 3.12 -6.46
CA TRP A 413 5.66 3.58 -7.76
C TRP A 413 6.09 5.02 -8.00
N ASN A 414 6.32 5.38 -9.26
CA ASN A 414 6.41 6.77 -9.70
C ASN A 414 5.15 7.09 -10.51
N THR A 415 4.24 7.89 -9.95
CA THR A 415 2.98 8.24 -10.59
C THR A 415 3.18 9.20 -11.76
N ALA A 416 4.14 10.11 -11.67
CA ALA A 416 4.49 11.06 -12.72
C ALA A 416 5.02 10.39 -14.00
N THR A 417 5.64 9.20 -13.89
CA THR A 417 6.01 8.36 -15.06
C THR A 417 5.09 7.16 -15.24
N SER A 418 4.08 6.98 -14.38
CA SER A 418 3.18 5.81 -14.35
C SER A 418 3.90 4.45 -14.29
N THR A 419 5.06 4.37 -13.62
CA THR A 419 5.87 3.14 -13.56
C THR A 419 5.91 2.52 -12.16
N ALA A 420 5.88 1.19 -12.12
CA ALA A 420 6.35 0.43 -10.96
C ALA A 420 7.86 0.61 -10.77
N LEU A 421 8.29 0.65 -9.51
CA LEU A 421 9.69 0.72 -9.12
C LEU A 421 10.08 -0.62 -8.46
N ASN A 422 10.40 -0.61 -7.17
CA ASN A 422 10.85 -1.79 -6.44
C ASN A 422 9.70 -2.50 -5.69
N CYS A 423 9.85 -3.81 -5.49
CA CYS A 423 8.93 -4.67 -4.74
C CYS A 423 9.71 -5.46 -3.68
N TYR A 424 9.18 -5.53 -2.45
CA TYR A 424 9.83 -6.20 -1.32
C TYR A 424 8.80 -7.05 -0.54
N ASP A 425 8.94 -8.39 -0.54
CA ASP A 425 8.14 -9.26 0.33
C ASP A 425 8.55 -9.01 1.80
N THR A 426 7.55 -8.74 2.64
CA THR A 426 7.75 -8.53 4.08
C THR A 426 7.56 -9.79 4.90
N GLY A 427 7.04 -10.86 4.29
CA GLY A 427 6.69 -12.15 4.90
C GLY A 427 5.40 -12.11 5.72
N SER A 428 4.63 -11.03 5.68
CA SER A 428 3.42 -10.84 6.50
C SER A 428 2.42 -9.93 5.77
N GLN A 429 1.12 -10.08 6.05
CA GLN A 429 0.08 -9.13 5.63
C GLN A 429 0.51 -7.69 5.98
N VAL A 430 0.52 -6.77 5.02
CA VAL A 430 0.79 -5.35 5.29
C VAL A 430 -0.52 -4.64 5.59
N CYS A 431 -0.62 -4.01 6.76
CA CYS A 431 -1.84 -3.35 7.24
C CYS A 431 -1.82 -1.84 6.97
N ASN A 432 -0.76 -1.14 7.39
CA ASN A 432 -0.59 0.28 7.11
C ASN A 432 0.87 0.61 6.79
N LEU A 433 1.07 1.69 6.06
CA LEU A 433 2.37 2.32 5.79
C LEU A 433 2.32 3.77 6.27
N VAL A 434 3.42 4.29 6.79
CA VAL A 434 3.62 5.74 7.00
C VAL A 434 5.06 6.13 6.74
N TRP A 435 5.27 7.18 5.95
CA TRP A 435 6.59 7.80 5.78
C TRP A 435 6.89 8.70 6.99
N SER A 436 8.15 8.74 7.41
CA SER A 436 8.58 9.80 8.31
C SER A 436 8.56 11.15 7.58
N LYS A 437 8.01 12.18 8.25
CA LYS A 437 8.16 13.57 7.82
C LYS A 437 9.60 14.07 7.95
N ASN A 438 10.41 13.40 8.80
CA ASN A 438 11.68 13.92 9.29
C ASN A 438 12.88 13.28 8.58
N VAL A 439 12.78 12.01 8.15
CA VAL A 439 13.85 11.23 7.52
C VAL A 439 13.33 10.41 6.34
N ASN A 440 14.21 9.97 5.44
CA ASN A 440 13.85 9.06 4.35
C ASN A 440 13.70 7.60 4.85
N GLU A 441 12.79 7.42 5.81
CA GLU A 441 12.44 6.15 6.43
C GLU A 441 10.91 5.94 6.32
N ILE A 442 10.51 4.68 6.17
CA ILE A 442 9.11 4.26 6.12
C ILE A 442 8.85 3.22 7.22
N VAL A 443 7.67 3.28 7.82
CA VAL A 443 7.20 2.27 8.78
C VAL A 443 6.08 1.46 8.13
N SER A 444 6.14 0.13 8.31
CA SER A 444 5.03 -0.77 8.03
C SER A 444 4.50 -1.43 9.29
N THR A 445 3.19 -1.63 9.35
CA THR A 445 2.50 -2.42 10.38
C THR A 445 1.95 -3.69 9.75
N HIS A 446 1.98 -4.80 10.49
CA HIS A 446 1.69 -6.12 9.94
C HIS A 446 0.59 -6.87 10.69
N GLY A 447 -0.18 -7.63 9.92
CA GLY A 447 -1.10 -8.66 10.39
C GLY A 447 -0.44 -10.04 10.33
N TYR A 448 -1.22 -11.05 9.93
CA TYR A 448 -0.78 -12.44 9.91
C TYR A 448 0.48 -12.66 9.04
N SER A 449 1.46 -13.45 9.46
CA SER A 449 1.56 -14.19 10.74
C SER A 449 2.32 -13.45 11.84
N GLN A 450 2.98 -12.32 11.56
CA GLN A 450 4.05 -11.79 12.41
C GLN A 450 3.66 -10.68 13.39
N ASN A 451 2.47 -10.05 13.25
CA ASN A 451 1.92 -9.04 14.19
C ASN A 451 2.91 -7.93 14.63
N GLN A 452 3.83 -7.57 13.75
CA GLN A 452 4.99 -6.73 14.04
C GLN A 452 4.89 -5.33 13.42
N ILE A 453 5.78 -4.45 13.83
CA ILE A 453 6.02 -3.13 13.22
C ILE A 453 7.46 -3.13 12.71
N ILE A 454 7.72 -2.70 11.48
CA ILE A 454 9.07 -2.64 10.91
C ILE A 454 9.37 -1.21 10.48
N VAL A 455 10.56 -0.72 10.87
CA VAL A 455 11.13 0.55 10.42
C VAL A 455 12.16 0.26 9.33
N TRP A 456 12.03 0.87 8.16
CA TRP A 456 12.88 0.62 6.99
C TRP A 456 13.57 1.91 6.51
N ARG A 457 14.82 1.81 6.05
CA ARG A 457 15.53 2.91 5.36
C ARG A 457 15.28 2.87 3.85
N TYR A 458 14.58 3.85 3.32
CA TYR A 458 14.44 4.05 1.87
C TYR A 458 15.69 4.76 1.30
N PRO A 459 16.11 4.51 0.04
CA PRO A 459 15.58 3.55 -0.94
C PRO A 459 16.04 2.10 -0.70
N THR A 460 16.98 1.85 0.21
CA THR A 460 17.61 0.51 0.38
C THR A 460 16.67 -0.59 0.85
N MET A 461 15.54 -0.23 1.48
CA MET A 461 14.67 -1.10 2.27
C MET A 461 15.42 -2.03 3.25
N SER A 462 16.52 -1.53 3.82
CA SER A 462 17.17 -2.18 4.95
C SER A 462 16.34 -2.00 6.22
N LYS A 463 16.05 -3.10 6.93
CA LYS A 463 15.34 -3.09 8.22
C LYS A 463 16.23 -2.43 9.28
N LEU A 464 15.74 -1.34 9.89
CA LEU A 464 16.42 -0.61 10.97
C LEU A 464 16.11 -1.22 12.33
N THR A 465 14.83 -1.53 12.57
CA THR A 465 14.40 -2.38 13.69
C THR A 465 13.04 -2.99 13.39
N THR A 466 12.79 -4.16 13.96
CA THR A 466 11.44 -4.63 14.25
C THR A 466 11.05 -4.15 15.66
N LEU A 467 9.79 -3.80 15.85
CA LEU A 467 9.14 -3.59 17.14
C LEU A 467 8.06 -4.68 17.30
N THR A 468 7.96 -5.27 18.49
CA THR A 468 7.03 -6.36 18.81
C THR A 468 6.33 -6.09 20.13
N GLY A 469 5.22 -6.77 20.38
CA GLY A 469 4.53 -6.74 21.66
C GLY A 469 3.01 -6.76 21.57
N HIS A 470 2.43 -6.34 20.43
CA HIS A 470 1.02 -6.62 20.15
C HIS A 470 0.80 -8.12 20.00
N THR A 471 -0.27 -8.65 20.58
CA THR A 471 -0.60 -10.08 20.47
C THR A 471 -1.45 -10.38 19.24
N MET A 472 -2.22 -9.41 18.77
CA MET A 472 -3.06 -9.48 17.56
C MET A 472 -2.51 -8.59 16.43
N ARG A 473 -3.18 -8.62 15.27
CA ARG A 473 -2.77 -7.92 14.05
C ARG A 473 -2.67 -6.41 14.28
N VAL A 474 -1.60 -5.77 13.81
CA VAL A 474 -1.41 -4.32 13.98
C VAL A 474 -2.18 -3.57 12.88
N LEU A 475 -3.50 -3.47 13.06
CA LEU A 475 -4.44 -2.96 12.07
C LEU A 475 -4.48 -1.43 11.95
N TYR A 476 -4.04 -0.70 12.97
CA TYR A 476 -4.16 0.76 13.03
C TYR A 476 -2.81 1.44 13.28
N LEU A 477 -2.60 2.59 12.63
CA LEU A 477 -1.35 3.34 12.64
C LEU A 477 -1.61 4.84 12.44
N ALA A 478 -1.08 5.69 13.32
CA ALA A 478 -1.00 7.14 13.11
C ALA A 478 0.37 7.68 13.53
N ILE A 479 0.74 8.87 13.04
CA ILE A 479 2.01 9.55 13.33
C ILE A 479 1.74 10.88 14.03
N SER A 480 2.56 11.22 15.03
CA SER A 480 2.46 12.47 15.78
C SER A 480 2.64 13.71 14.89
N PRO A 481 2.13 14.88 15.31
CA PRO A 481 2.27 16.13 14.55
C PRO A 481 3.75 16.46 14.23
N ASP A 482 4.65 16.29 15.22
CA ASP A 482 6.09 16.53 15.13
C ASP A 482 6.89 15.44 14.36
N GLY A 483 6.20 14.38 13.90
CA GLY A 483 6.79 13.31 13.11
C GLY A 483 7.74 12.37 13.85
N GLN A 484 7.89 12.48 15.19
CA GLN A 484 8.83 11.64 15.97
C GLN A 484 8.22 10.29 16.39
N THR A 485 6.96 10.31 16.83
CA THR A 485 6.26 9.18 17.41
C THR A 485 5.27 8.57 16.43
N ILE A 486 5.16 7.24 16.44
CA ILE A 486 3.99 6.53 15.90
C ILE A 486 3.14 5.97 17.05
N VAL A 487 1.84 5.90 16.84
CA VAL A 487 0.92 5.11 17.65
C VAL A 487 0.37 3.96 16.81
N THR A 488 0.31 2.77 17.40
CA THR A 488 -0.27 1.58 16.76
C THR A 488 -1.39 0.99 17.58
N GLY A 489 -2.40 0.44 16.91
CA GLY A 489 -3.53 -0.25 17.53
C GLY A 489 -3.78 -1.62 16.89
N ALA A 490 -4.29 -2.54 17.69
CA ALA A 490 -4.60 -3.91 17.31
C ALA A 490 -5.88 -4.40 18.02
N GLY A 491 -6.41 -5.54 17.60
CA GLY A 491 -7.50 -6.23 18.32
C GLY A 491 -7.13 -6.74 19.72
N ASP A 492 -5.88 -6.52 20.19
CA ASP A 492 -5.45 -6.80 21.56
C ASP A 492 -5.89 -5.72 22.58
N GLU A 493 -6.82 -4.86 22.17
CA GLU A 493 -7.37 -3.74 22.93
C GLU A 493 -6.32 -2.76 23.49
N THR A 494 -5.14 -2.66 22.85
CA THR A 494 -4.11 -1.68 23.23
C THR A 494 -3.77 -0.68 22.12
N LEU A 495 -3.48 0.55 22.53
CA LEU A 495 -2.82 1.58 21.73
C LEU A 495 -1.41 1.82 22.27
N ARG A 496 -0.38 1.60 21.44
CA ARG A 496 1.03 1.60 21.86
C ARG A 496 1.80 2.72 21.16
N PHE A 497 2.57 3.49 21.93
CA PHE A 497 3.28 4.67 21.46
C PHE A 497 4.78 4.41 21.40
N TRP A 498 5.39 4.68 20.24
CA TRP A 498 6.77 4.34 19.92
C TRP A 498 7.51 5.57 19.39
N ASN A 499 8.60 5.96 20.05
CA ASN A 499 9.49 7.00 19.53
C ASN A 499 10.43 6.36 18.49
N VAL A 500 10.15 6.61 17.21
CA VAL A 500 10.72 5.86 16.07
C VAL A 500 11.58 6.74 15.17
N PHE A 501 11.23 8.01 15.02
CA PHE A 501 11.89 8.95 14.12
C PHE A 501 12.59 10.07 14.89
N PRO A 502 13.69 10.62 14.37
CA PRO A 502 14.46 11.62 15.09
C PRO A 502 13.75 12.98 15.10
N SER A 503 14.04 13.80 16.11
CA SER A 503 13.56 15.19 16.16
C SER A 503 14.04 15.97 14.94
N PRO A 504 13.22 16.84 14.31
CA PRO A 504 13.66 17.70 13.21
C PRO A 504 14.92 18.52 13.58
N LYS A 505 14.99 18.99 14.83
CA LYS A 505 16.14 19.75 15.37
C LYS A 505 17.45 18.95 15.42
N SER A 506 17.40 17.61 15.44
CA SER A 506 18.62 16.78 15.43
C SER A 506 19.32 16.75 14.07
N GLN A 507 18.69 17.24 13.00
CA GLN A 507 19.30 17.36 11.69
C GLN A 507 19.98 18.71 11.44
N SER A 508 19.49 19.82 12.03
CA SER A 508 20.16 21.12 11.88
C SER A 508 21.56 21.06 12.47
N VAL A 509 21.72 20.53 13.69
CA VAL A 509 23.02 20.33 14.36
C VAL A 509 24.02 19.50 13.52
N VAL A 510 23.54 18.68 12.57
CA VAL A 510 24.39 17.91 11.64
C VAL A 510 24.75 18.70 10.37
N ARG A 511 23.95 19.71 9.97
CA ARG A 511 24.28 20.65 8.88
C ARG A 511 25.10 21.84 9.36
N ASP A 512 24.80 22.36 10.55
CA ASP A 512 25.42 23.56 11.14
C ASP A 512 26.93 23.34 11.42
N ASN A 513 27.36 22.08 11.55
CA ASN A 513 28.77 21.68 11.70
C ASN A 513 29.54 21.51 10.37
N GLU A 514 28.91 21.66 9.20
CA GLU A 514 29.58 21.51 7.89
C GLU A 514 29.56 22.81 7.04
N VAL A 515 28.96 23.91 7.53
CA VAL A 515 28.91 25.20 6.81
C VAL A 515 29.19 26.41 7.72
N TRP A 516 30.47 26.77 7.86
CA TRP A 516 30.89 28.12 8.25
C TRP A 516 31.11 28.97 7.00
N SER A 517 30.03 29.58 6.47
CA SER A 517 30.11 30.60 5.42
C SER A 517 29.31 31.83 5.82
N LEU A 518 29.94 33.00 5.86
CA LEU A 518 29.32 34.25 6.29
C LEU A 518 28.22 34.72 5.35
N GLY A 519 27.15 35.31 5.90
CA GLY A 519 26.43 36.37 5.17
C GLY A 519 24.92 36.49 5.36
N ARG A 520 24.52 37.59 6.02
CA ARG A 520 23.27 38.35 5.80
C ARG A 520 21.93 37.66 6.06
N THR A 521 21.38 37.97 7.23
CA THR A 521 19.93 38.15 7.42
C THR A 521 19.35 39.12 6.40
N TYR A 522 18.17 38.79 5.87
CA TYR A 522 17.19 39.76 5.39
C TYR A 522 15.83 39.44 6.01
N ILE A 523 15.15 40.48 6.50
CA ILE A 523 13.80 40.41 7.03
C ILE A 523 12.87 41.12 6.04
N ARG A 524 11.81 40.43 5.62
CA ARG A 524 10.50 41.00 5.25
C ARG A 524 9.45 39.89 5.24
#